data_AF-A0A444K9A3-F1
#
_entry.id   AF-A0A444K9A3-F1
#
_cell.length_a   1.000
_cell.length_b   1.000
_cell.length_c   1.000
_cell.angle_alpha   90.00
_cell.angle_beta   90.00
_cell.angle_gamma   90.00
#
_symmetry.space_group_name_H-M   'P 1'
#
loop_
_entity.id
_entity.type
_entity.pdbx_description
1 polymer ?
#
loop_
_entity_poly.entity_id
_entity_poly.type
_entity_poly.pdbx_seq_one_letter_code
_entity_poly.pdbx_strand_id
1 'polypeptide(L)'
;MSMAESLVRWRYRLLPHHVVGEILTKKWIDSVIPFTALVILCAIFGVIVPGFFDVATLTNLSGQTAELGLVVLGMTIVMVSGGIDLSVGSTFALAVLVTLYGMNVEQWSFGTGLLACLGLGVVCGAINGFLVGFLRMRAFLTTLVTLIIYRSTFDIIFPHVSTAIVTSGPDSPTYDFLGFGTIWGVPTSFAVFMVIAIVIHLVLSRARYGWRLFAVGGARRSAYNAGINVRFTLFSAYVLCSVLVALSGFFFSARIGSAASDIGTGLELQVLTATVLGGISLGGGRGSVAKALMGTLFVLVLSNSLLALAVPGPVNYLILGLVLLLSVMLDVRWVKNRHKILRSVYISPTFAKMPQAISTEPGVPMAVNDRLKDVGVIGLGFLDGSEDVIFDRQDRLYTGSRQGDILRFQPPHYTESEVFAHIGGSPLGMAFDRDDNLVICVAGMGLYQVSPAGEVKLLTAETNRSLTSVVDDSTMKLADDCDILPDGRIVFSEATVRFEMHDWYADALESRGNGRIIVHDPRTGSTRTLLSNLVFPNGICTAFDGQSVLFAESWACRISRYYFDGPKKGRV
;
A
#
# COMPACT_ATOMS: atom_id res chain seq x y z
N MET A 1 -44.43 0.21 5.20
CA MET A 1 -43.14 -0.15 5.82
C MET A 1 -43.31 -0.09 7.33
N SER A 2 -42.84 -1.09 8.06
CA SER A 2 -42.88 -1.05 9.52
C SER A 2 -41.82 -0.11 10.09
N MET A 3 -42.01 0.36 11.34
CA MET A 3 -41.01 1.17 12.05
C MET A 3 -39.68 0.40 12.21
N ALA A 4 -39.74 -0.92 12.42
CA ALA A 4 -38.59 -1.80 12.50
C ALA A 4 -37.81 -1.88 11.16
N GLU A 5 -38.50 -2.02 10.03
CA GLU A 5 -37.87 -1.98 8.69
C GLU A 5 -37.17 -0.64 8.44
N SER A 6 -37.79 0.46 8.86
CA SER A 6 -37.25 1.81 8.69
C SER A 6 -35.98 2.02 9.50
N LEU A 7 -35.95 1.55 10.76
CA LEU A 7 -34.78 1.59 11.64
C LEU A 7 -33.61 0.74 11.11
N VAL A 8 -33.89 -0.47 10.61
CA VAL A 8 -32.88 -1.35 10.00
C VAL A 8 -32.28 -0.70 8.75
N ARG A 9 -33.12 -0.12 7.88
CA ARG A 9 -32.68 0.63 6.70
C ARG A 9 -31.82 1.84 7.09
N TRP A 10 -32.20 2.56 8.14
CA TRP A 10 -31.46 3.72 8.65
C TRP A 10 -30.06 3.31 9.16
N ARG A 11 -29.97 2.19 9.91
CA ARG A 11 -28.71 1.63 10.40
C ARG A 11 -27.70 1.38 9.28
N TYR A 12 -28.12 0.71 8.20
CA TYR A 12 -27.24 0.39 7.07
C TYR A 12 -26.86 1.61 6.21
N ARG A 13 -27.69 2.67 6.23
CA ARG A 13 -27.44 3.91 5.50
C ARG A 13 -26.52 4.87 6.26
N LEU A 14 -26.60 4.91 7.60
CA LEU A 14 -25.85 5.85 8.44
C LEU A 14 -24.53 5.33 8.97
N LEU A 15 -24.39 4.01 9.13
CA LEU A 15 -23.13 3.39 9.50
C LEU A 15 -22.52 2.77 8.24
N PRO A 16 -21.65 3.50 7.52
CA PRO A 16 -21.00 2.97 6.33
C PRO A 16 -19.89 2.01 6.75
N HIS A 17 -20.26 0.82 7.25
CA HIS A 17 -19.30 -0.23 7.61
C HIS A 17 -18.34 -0.55 6.45
N HIS A 18 -18.79 -0.40 5.20
CA HIS A 18 -17.95 -0.48 3.99
C HIS A 18 -16.81 0.56 3.98
N VAL A 19 -17.05 1.83 4.35
CA VAL A 19 -16.00 2.87 4.42
C VAL A 19 -14.94 2.50 5.43
N VAL A 20 -15.33 1.93 6.57
CA VAL A 20 -14.38 1.41 7.56
C VAL A 20 -13.55 0.27 6.98
N GLY A 21 -14.18 -0.65 6.25
CA GLY A 21 -13.49 -1.72 5.52
C GLY A 21 -12.49 -1.17 4.49
N GLU A 22 -12.93 -0.27 3.63
CA GLU A 22 -12.12 0.38 2.61
C GLU A 22 -10.94 1.13 3.21
N ILE A 23 -11.15 1.88 4.29
CA ILE A 23 -10.07 2.56 5.02
C ILE A 23 -9.08 1.53 5.60
N LEU A 24 -9.57 0.46 6.24
CA LEU A 24 -8.74 -0.63 6.79
C LEU A 24 -7.91 -1.37 5.72
N THR A 25 -8.37 -1.40 4.47
CA THR A 25 -7.59 -1.99 3.37
C THR A 25 -6.39 -1.13 2.97
N LYS A 26 -6.41 0.18 3.24
CA LYS A 26 -5.33 1.08 2.82
C LYS A 26 -4.05 0.84 3.60
N LYS A 27 -2.92 0.79 2.88
CA LYS A 27 -1.58 0.57 3.46
C LYS A 27 -1.16 1.63 4.48
N TRP A 28 -1.65 2.87 4.36
CA TRP A 28 -1.31 3.94 5.28
C TRP A 28 -1.96 3.78 6.66
N ILE A 29 -3.01 2.96 6.79
CA ILE A 29 -3.67 2.76 8.08
C ILE A 29 -2.75 2.12 9.12
N ASP A 30 -1.78 1.34 8.66
CA ASP A 30 -0.74 0.74 9.52
C ASP A 30 0.14 1.81 10.19
N SER A 31 0.04 3.07 9.78
CA SER A 31 0.77 4.22 10.35
C SER A 31 -0.12 5.09 11.25
N VAL A 32 -1.42 4.84 11.31
CA VAL A 32 -2.36 5.64 12.13
C VAL A 32 -2.10 5.40 13.61
N ILE A 33 -1.93 4.16 14.03
CA ILE A 33 -1.66 3.79 15.44
C ILE A 33 -0.39 4.48 15.98
N PRO A 34 0.79 4.41 15.33
CA PRO A 34 1.97 5.10 15.83
C PRO A 34 1.83 6.62 15.77
N PHE A 35 1.17 7.15 14.75
CA PHE A 35 0.93 8.59 14.64
C PHE A 35 0.05 9.12 15.77
N THR A 36 -1.08 8.46 16.06
CA THR A 36 -1.97 8.86 17.15
C THR A 36 -1.29 8.72 18.51
N ALA A 37 -0.50 7.67 18.72
CA ALA A 37 0.30 7.51 19.94
C ALA A 37 1.30 8.67 20.13
N LEU A 38 2.00 9.08 19.06
CA LEU A 38 2.91 10.23 19.09
C LEU A 38 2.18 11.54 19.39
N VAL A 39 1.02 11.79 18.75
CA VAL A 39 0.22 13.00 19.00
C VAL A 39 -0.25 13.06 20.45
N ILE A 40 -0.75 11.94 21.00
CA ILE A 40 -1.16 11.85 22.40
C ILE A 40 0.03 12.12 23.34
N LEU A 41 1.19 11.54 23.04
CA LEU A 41 2.41 11.73 23.82
C LEU A 41 2.82 13.21 23.86
N CYS A 42 2.86 13.86 22.70
CA CYS A 42 3.18 15.28 22.59
C CYS A 42 2.14 16.16 23.30
N ALA A 43 0.85 15.80 23.25
CA ALA A 43 -0.20 16.54 23.96
C ALA A 43 -0.04 16.42 25.49
N ILE A 44 0.28 15.23 26.00
CA ILE A 44 0.50 15.00 27.44
C ILE A 44 1.72 15.79 27.93
N PHE A 45 2.89 15.59 27.31
CA PHE A 45 4.11 16.26 27.77
C PHE A 45 4.16 17.74 27.42
N GLY A 46 3.46 18.18 26.38
CA GLY A 46 3.28 19.60 26.07
C GLY A 46 2.56 20.39 27.16
N VAL A 47 1.76 19.72 28.00
CA VAL A 47 1.10 20.33 29.16
C VAL A 47 1.94 20.19 30.44
N ILE A 48 2.63 19.06 30.60
CA ILE A 48 3.34 18.72 31.84
C ILE A 48 4.73 19.39 31.91
N VAL A 49 5.45 19.47 30.79
CA VAL A 49 6.84 19.93 30.75
C VAL A 49 6.89 21.41 30.39
N PRO A 50 7.37 22.29 31.29
CA PRO A 50 7.57 23.71 30.98
C PRO A 50 8.56 23.89 29.83
N GLY A 51 8.24 24.79 28.89
CA GLY A 51 9.12 25.09 27.75
C GLY A 51 9.25 23.95 26.73
N PHE A 52 8.33 22.97 26.74
CA PHE A 52 8.33 21.84 25.81
C PHE A 52 8.33 22.28 24.33
N PHE A 53 7.59 23.35 24.02
CA PHE A 53 7.51 23.92 22.67
C PHE A 53 8.45 25.11 22.43
N ASP A 54 9.39 25.37 23.34
CA ASP A 54 10.36 26.44 23.15
C ASP A 54 11.27 26.12 21.96
N VAL A 55 11.63 27.17 21.19
CA VAL A 55 12.48 27.03 20.00
C VAL A 55 13.80 26.36 20.34
N ALA A 56 14.39 26.67 21.50
CA ALA A 56 15.65 26.05 21.95
C ALA A 56 15.47 24.54 22.21
N THR A 57 14.37 24.13 22.86
CA THR A 57 14.04 22.73 23.11
C THR A 57 13.82 21.97 21.80
N LEU A 58 13.04 22.55 20.87
CA LEU A 58 12.78 21.96 19.57
C LEU A 58 14.03 21.86 18.69
N THR A 59 14.94 22.85 18.77
CA THR A 59 16.22 22.84 18.05
C THR A 59 17.12 21.72 18.59
N ASN A 60 17.24 21.58 19.90
CA ASN A 60 18.00 20.49 20.52
C ASN A 60 17.39 19.11 20.20
N LEU A 61 16.07 18.98 20.28
CA LEU A 61 15.36 17.75 19.92
C LEU A 61 15.58 17.38 18.46
N SER A 62 15.63 18.36 17.56
CA SER A 62 15.91 18.13 16.12
C SER A 62 17.32 17.58 15.92
N GLY A 63 18.33 18.12 16.61
CA GLY A 63 19.70 17.59 16.57
C GLY A 63 19.78 16.14 17.05
N GLN A 64 19.15 15.82 18.18
CA GLN A 64 19.08 14.44 18.70
C GLN A 64 18.28 13.51 17.76
N THR A 65 17.26 14.05 17.07
CA THR A 65 16.48 13.31 16.08
C THR A 65 17.35 12.90 14.89
N ALA A 66 18.30 13.74 14.48
CA ALA A 66 19.27 13.38 13.45
C ALA A 66 20.13 12.17 13.88
N GLU A 67 20.66 12.21 15.10
CA GLU A 67 21.53 11.17 15.66
C GLU A 67 20.77 9.84 15.78
N LEU A 68 19.70 9.79 16.58
CA LEU A 68 18.95 8.55 16.77
C LEU A 68 18.28 8.12 15.46
N GLY A 69 17.77 9.07 14.68
CA GLY A 69 17.06 8.81 13.44
C GLY A 69 17.93 8.09 12.41
N LEU A 70 19.20 8.46 12.25
CA LEU A 70 20.12 7.74 11.36
C LEU A 70 20.28 6.27 11.76
N VAL A 71 20.41 5.99 13.05
CA VAL A 71 20.52 4.61 13.57
C VAL A 71 19.21 3.85 13.34
N VAL A 72 18.07 4.49 13.59
CA VAL A 72 16.73 3.91 13.36
C VAL A 72 16.49 3.64 11.88
N LEU A 73 16.96 4.50 10.96
CA LEU A 73 16.90 4.24 9.51
C LEU A 73 17.75 3.04 9.11
N GLY A 74 18.96 2.92 9.69
CA GLY A 74 19.80 1.74 9.51
C GLY A 74 19.12 0.45 9.96
N MET A 75 18.60 0.44 11.19
CA MET A 75 17.83 -0.69 11.72
C MET A 75 16.59 -0.98 10.88
N THR A 76 15.91 0.05 10.35
CA THR A 76 14.75 -0.11 9.46
C THR A 76 15.10 -0.92 8.21
N ILE A 77 16.25 -0.66 7.59
CA ILE A 77 16.72 -1.40 6.40
C ILE A 77 16.93 -2.88 6.75
N VAL A 78 17.57 -3.17 7.88
CA VAL A 78 17.80 -4.55 8.35
C VAL A 78 16.48 -5.25 8.70
N MET A 79 15.59 -4.59 9.44
CA MET A 79 14.28 -5.14 9.82
C MET A 79 13.39 -5.41 8.62
N VAL A 80 13.35 -4.50 7.64
CA VAL A 80 12.60 -4.72 6.39
C VAL A 80 13.10 -5.94 5.64
N SER A 81 14.40 -6.27 5.70
CA SER A 81 14.98 -7.49 5.13
C SER A 81 14.67 -8.79 5.92
N GLY A 82 14.00 -8.67 7.07
CA GLY A 82 13.71 -9.77 7.99
C GLY A 82 14.88 -10.14 8.90
N GLY A 83 15.77 -9.19 9.21
CA GLY A 83 16.87 -9.33 10.15
C GLY A 83 16.70 -8.41 11.37
N ILE A 84 17.61 -8.53 12.33
CA ILE A 84 17.78 -7.59 13.46
C ILE A 84 19.29 -7.38 13.61
N ASP A 85 19.70 -6.15 13.93
CA ASP A 85 21.09 -5.83 14.25
C ASP A 85 21.19 -5.24 15.66
N LEU A 86 21.52 -6.08 16.65
CA LEU A 86 21.73 -5.61 18.02
C LEU A 86 23.05 -4.87 18.20
N SER A 87 24.01 -5.03 17.29
CA SER A 87 25.36 -4.44 17.43
C SER A 87 25.41 -2.93 17.12
N VAL A 88 24.26 -2.29 16.86
CA VAL A 88 24.17 -0.87 16.53
C VAL A 88 24.71 0.03 17.65
N GLY A 89 24.47 -0.29 18.92
CA GLY A 89 25.00 0.49 20.05
C GLY A 89 26.52 0.45 20.14
N SER A 90 27.09 -0.76 20.04
CA SER A 90 28.55 -0.95 20.05
C SER A 90 29.24 -0.41 18.79
N THR A 91 28.60 -0.49 17.63
CA THR A 91 29.12 0.08 16.37
C THR A 91 29.16 1.61 16.46
N PHE A 92 28.11 2.20 17.03
CA PHE A 92 28.06 3.63 17.32
C PHE A 92 29.19 4.07 18.25
N ALA A 93 29.43 3.34 19.35
CA ALA A 93 30.51 3.63 20.30
C ALA A 93 31.90 3.58 19.63
N LEU A 94 32.16 2.56 18.81
CA LEU A 94 33.41 2.46 18.03
C LEU A 94 33.54 3.60 17.02
N ALA A 95 32.45 4.00 16.36
CA ALA A 95 32.47 5.09 15.39
C ALA A 95 32.79 6.45 16.05
N VAL A 96 32.23 6.70 17.23
CA VAL A 96 32.58 7.88 18.05
C VAL A 96 34.05 7.82 18.45
N LEU A 97 34.53 6.67 18.93
CA LEU A 97 35.93 6.48 19.33
C LEU A 97 36.90 6.78 18.18
N VAL A 98 36.68 6.19 17.01
CA VAL A 98 37.54 6.40 15.82
C VAL A 98 37.52 7.86 15.38
N THR A 99 36.36 8.50 15.41
CA THR A 99 36.22 9.91 15.02
C THR A 99 36.96 10.81 15.99
N LEU A 100 36.71 10.68 17.30
CA LEU A 100 37.34 11.52 18.31
C LEU A 100 38.84 11.27 18.42
N TYR A 101 39.30 10.01 18.41
CA TYR A 101 40.73 9.71 18.44
C TYR A 101 41.42 10.26 17.19
N GLY A 102 40.88 9.98 16.00
CA GLY A 102 41.47 10.42 14.75
C GLY A 102 41.54 11.94 14.62
N MET A 103 40.46 12.64 14.95
CA MET A 103 40.39 14.09 14.77
C MET A 103 41.01 14.87 15.93
N ASN A 104 40.82 14.45 17.18
CA ASN A 104 41.30 15.19 18.35
C ASN A 104 42.77 14.86 18.67
N VAL A 105 43.18 13.59 18.54
CA VAL A 105 44.52 13.14 18.94
C VAL A 105 45.47 13.12 17.75
N GLU A 106 45.09 12.41 16.68
CA GLU A 106 45.91 12.29 15.47
C GLU A 106 45.78 13.50 14.52
N GLN A 107 44.93 14.48 14.86
CA GLN A 107 44.72 15.71 14.09
C GLN A 107 44.37 15.45 12.61
N TRP A 108 43.61 14.38 12.36
CA TRP A 108 43.12 14.06 11.03
C TRP A 108 42.21 15.17 10.49
N SER A 109 42.36 15.46 9.20
CA SER A 109 41.42 16.34 8.48
C SER A 109 39.98 15.81 8.58
N PHE A 110 39.01 16.70 8.41
CA PHE A 110 37.58 16.34 8.36
C PHE A 110 37.29 15.17 7.41
N GLY A 111 37.86 15.21 6.19
CA GLY A 111 37.64 14.19 5.17
C GLY A 111 38.19 12.82 5.59
N THR A 112 39.40 12.79 6.15
CA THR A 112 40.02 11.55 6.65
C THR A 112 39.28 10.98 7.86
N GLY A 113 38.85 11.82 8.80
CA GLY A 113 38.04 11.41 9.95
C GLY A 113 36.70 10.81 9.52
N LEU A 114 36.00 11.48 8.59
CA LEU A 114 34.73 10.98 8.05
C LEU A 114 34.90 9.65 7.32
N LEU A 115 35.90 9.53 6.44
CA LEU A 115 36.14 8.30 5.70
C LEU A 115 36.55 7.13 6.61
N ALA A 116 37.36 7.37 7.64
CA ALA A 116 37.72 6.35 8.62
C ALA A 116 36.49 5.89 9.43
N CYS A 117 35.64 6.83 9.84
CA CYS A 117 34.39 6.54 10.54
C CYS A 117 33.43 5.71 9.69
N LEU A 118 33.18 6.12 8.44
CA LEU A 118 32.33 5.36 7.52
C LEU A 118 32.95 4.01 7.16
N GLY A 119 34.28 3.94 7.02
CA GLY A 119 35.03 2.71 6.78
C GLY A 119 34.85 1.70 7.92
N LEU A 120 34.88 2.15 9.17
CA LEU A 120 34.56 1.31 10.33
C LEU A 120 33.13 0.76 10.24
N GLY A 121 32.16 1.61 9.87
CA GLY A 121 30.78 1.20 9.61
C GLY A 121 30.69 0.11 8.53
N VAL A 122 31.43 0.27 7.42
CA VAL A 122 31.51 -0.75 6.35
C VAL A 122 32.07 -2.06 6.89
N VAL A 123 33.15 -2.03 7.67
CA VAL A 123 33.78 -3.24 8.23
C VAL A 123 32.81 -3.96 9.18
N CYS A 124 32.25 -3.25 10.17
CA CYS A 124 31.29 -3.84 11.12
C CYS A 124 30.07 -4.44 10.39
N GLY A 125 29.50 -3.68 9.45
CA GLY A 125 28.34 -4.13 8.68
C GLY A 125 28.66 -5.26 7.71
N ALA A 126 29.87 -5.30 7.15
CA ALA A 126 30.31 -6.38 6.27
C ALA A 126 30.52 -7.68 7.05
N ILE A 127 31.03 -7.62 8.29
CA ILE A 127 31.12 -8.78 9.18
C ILE A 127 29.71 -9.33 9.42
N ASN A 128 28.79 -8.52 9.95
CA ASN A 128 27.42 -8.97 10.20
C ASN A 128 26.71 -9.44 8.93
N GLY A 129 26.85 -8.69 7.83
CA GLY A 129 26.27 -9.01 6.54
C GLY A 129 26.80 -10.30 5.94
N PHE A 130 28.09 -10.60 6.12
CA PHE A 130 28.70 -11.84 5.65
C PHE A 130 28.19 -13.04 6.46
N LEU A 131 28.23 -12.91 7.78
CA LEU A 131 27.77 -13.92 8.72
C LEU A 131 26.27 -14.26 8.53
N VAL A 132 25.42 -13.26 8.33
CA VAL A 132 23.98 -13.46 8.14
C VAL A 132 23.62 -13.81 6.69
N GLY A 133 24.18 -13.10 5.72
CA GLY A 133 23.84 -13.23 4.30
C GLY A 133 24.46 -14.45 3.61
N PHE A 134 25.74 -14.73 3.87
CA PHE A 134 26.49 -15.80 3.21
C PHE A 134 26.56 -17.08 4.05
N LEU A 135 26.90 -16.96 5.34
CA LEU A 135 26.94 -18.13 6.24
C LEU A 135 25.56 -18.54 6.75
N ARG A 136 24.51 -17.75 6.45
CA ARG A 136 23.11 -18.03 6.79
C ARG A 136 22.88 -18.23 8.29
N MET A 137 23.67 -17.55 9.12
CA MET A 137 23.48 -17.59 10.57
C MET A 137 22.24 -16.82 11.01
N ARG A 138 21.74 -17.13 12.22
CA ARG A 138 20.56 -16.47 12.77
C ARG A 138 20.92 -15.04 13.21
N ALA A 139 20.40 -14.05 12.49
CA ALA A 139 20.63 -12.62 12.69
C ALA A 139 20.68 -12.15 14.15
N PHE A 140 19.68 -12.52 14.97
CA PHE A 140 19.61 -12.12 16.37
C PHE A 140 20.83 -12.60 17.18
N LEU A 141 21.15 -13.91 17.10
CA LEU A 141 22.29 -14.48 17.83
C LEU A 141 23.62 -13.95 17.30
N THR A 142 23.75 -13.83 15.98
CA THR A 142 24.96 -13.31 15.34
C THR A 142 25.25 -11.88 15.80
N THR A 143 24.24 -11.01 15.76
CA THR A 143 24.45 -9.60 16.11
C THR A 143 24.54 -9.35 17.62
N LEU A 144 24.00 -10.25 18.44
CA LEU A 144 24.29 -10.28 19.88
C LEU A 144 25.77 -10.60 20.16
N VAL A 145 26.35 -11.56 19.44
CA VAL A 145 27.77 -11.91 19.60
C VAL A 145 28.66 -10.76 19.12
N THR A 146 28.38 -10.17 17.96
CA THR A 146 29.18 -9.04 17.47
C THR A 146 28.98 -7.78 18.30
N LEU A 147 27.80 -7.57 18.89
CA LEU A 147 27.60 -6.54 19.92
C LEU A 147 28.65 -6.69 21.03
N ILE A 148 28.77 -7.88 21.61
CA ILE A 148 29.72 -8.13 22.71
C ILE A 148 31.16 -7.87 22.24
N ILE A 149 31.56 -8.39 21.07
CA ILE A 149 32.92 -8.22 20.54
C ILE A 149 33.25 -6.74 20.31
N TYR A 150 32.35 -6.00 19.64
CA TYR A 150 32.55 -4.58 19.35
C TYR A 150 32.55 -3.75 20.61
N ARG A 151 31.66 -4.08 21.55
CA ARG A 151 31.58 -3.41 22.85
C ARG A 151 32.85 -3.63 23.67
N SER A 152 33.30 -4.88 23.78
CA SER A 152 34.57 -5.20 24.47
C SER A 152 35.77 -4.53 23.82
N THR A 153 35.78 -4.42 22.49
CA THR A 153 36.84 -3.70 21.77
C THR A 153 36.88 -2.22 22.17
N PHE A 154 35.71 -1.57 22.25
CA PHE A 154 35.61 -0.21 22.76
C PHE A 154 36.09 -0.11 24.21
N ASP A 155 35.61 -1.00 25.09
CA ASP A 155 35.92 -0.98 26.52
C ASP A 155 37.42 -1.25 26.82
N ILE A 156 38.11 -1.99 25.95
CA ILE A 156 39.57 -2.19 26.04
C ILE A 156 40.33 -0.93 25.61
N ILE A 157 39.96 -0.32 24.49
CA ILE A 157 40.74 0.77 23.88
C ILE A 157 40.47 2.12 24.57
N PHE A 158 39.20 2.44 24.84
CA PHE A 158 38.76 3.76 25.28
C PHE A 158 39.48 4.26 26.55
N PRO A 159 39.68 3.45 27.61
CA PRO A 159 40.39 3.91 28.81
C PRO A 159 41.81 4.41 28.54
N HIS A 160 42.51 3.81 27.56
CA HIS A 160 43.89 4.19 27.21
C HIS A 160 44.00 5.50 26.45
N VAL A 161 42.94 5.91 25.75
CA VAL A 161 42.94 7.11 24.89
C VAL A 161 42.02 8.23 25.38
N SER A 162 41.16 7.96 26.36
CA SER A 162 40.13 8.90 26.84
C SER A 162 40.69 10.23 27.32
N THR A 163 41.81 10.23 28.07
CA THR A 163 42.45 11.47 28.53
C THR A 163 42.93 12.33 27.37
N ALA A 164 43.60 11.72 26.37
CA ALA A 164 44.10 12.43 25.20
C ALA A 164 42.98 13.02 24.34
N ILE A 165 41.85 12.31 24.22
CA ILE A 165 40.65 12.75 23.49
C ILE A 165 40.04 14.01 24.13
N VAL A 166 40.00 14.08 25.46
CA VAL A 166 39.37 15.20 26.19
C VAL A 166 40.30 16.42 26.28
N THR A 167 41.62 16.22 26.31
CA THR A 167 42.58 17.33 26.40
C THR A 167 42.88 18.01 25.06
N SER A 168 42.34 17.50 23.96
CA SER A 168 42.61 17.99 22.61
C SER A 168 41.30 18.14 21.83
N GLY A 169 41.18 19.18 21.01
CA GLY A 169 40.02 19.41 20.15
C GLY A 169 40.44 19.51 18.69
N PRO A 170 39.57 19.13 17.73
CA PRO A 170 39.88 19.26 16.32
C PRO A 170 39.72 20.72 15.88
N ASP A 171 40.71 21.26 15.16
CA ASP A 171 40.61 22.59 14.55
C ASP A 171 39.99 22.48 13.14
N SER A 172 38.66 22.40 13.07
CA SER A 172 37.93 22.21 11.81
C SER A 172 36.59 22.97 11.81
N PRO A 173 36.50 24.11 11.10
CA PRO A 173 35.25 24.87 10.99
C PRO A 173 34.10 24.06 10.41
N THR A 174 34.39 23.11 9.52
CA THR A 174 33.38 22.21 8.93
C THR A 174 32.84 21.21 9.93
N TYR A 175 33.69 20.71 10.84
CA TYR A 175 33.29 19.80 11.91
C TYR A 175 32.39 20.52 12.93
N ASP A 176 32.80 21.73 13.33
CA ASP A 176 32.02 22.57 14.25
C ASP A 176 30.68 22.99 13.64
N PHE A 177 30.66 23.36 12.35
CA PHE A 177 29.43 23.69 11.64
C PHE A 177 28.46 22.50 11.53
N LEU A 178 28.99 21.28 11.46
CA LEU A 178 28.16 20.07 11.46
C LEU A 178 27.58 19.76 12.86
N GLY A 179 28.36 20.01 13.91
CA GLY A 179 27.97 19.75 15.31
C GLY A 179 27.03 20.80 15.91
N PHE A 180 27.37 22.08 15.76
CA PHE A 180 26.69 23.20 16.42
C PHE A 180 26.10 24.24 15.44
N GLY A 181 26.43 24.14 14.15
CA GLY A 181 25.93 25.06 13.14
C GLY A 181 24.43 24.92 12.90
N THR A 182 23.84 26.01 12.40
CA THR A 182 22.43 26.05 11.99
C THR A 182 22.28 26.60 10.58
N ILE A 183 21.31 26.07 9.86
CA ILE A 183 20.87 26.53 8.54
C ILE A 183 19.43 27.02 8.73
N TRP A 184 19.22 28.34 8.64
CA TRP A 184 17.90 28.96 8.80
C TRP A 184 17.18 28.57 10.11
N GLY A 185 17.95 28.45 11.21
CA GLY A 185 17.44 28.05 12.53
C GLY A 185 17.29 26.55 12.74
N VAL A 186 17.60 25.72 11.73
CA VAL A 186 17.57 24.26 11.83
C VAL A 186 19.00 23.73 12.02
N PRO A 187 19.26 22.81 12.97
CA PRO A 187 20.59 22.21 13.13
C PRO A 187 21.09 21.59 11.83
N THR A 188 22.36 21.81 11.50
CA THR A 188 22.98 21.26 10.27
C THR A 188 22.85 19.73 10.22
N SER A 189 23.05 19.06 11.35
CA SER A 189 22.89 17.61 11.49
C SER A 189 21.48 17.12 11.11
N PHE A 190 20.43 17.85 11.50
CA PHE A 190 19.04 17.53 11.13
C PHE A 190 18.77 17.75 9.65
N ALA A 191 19.32 18.82 9.06
CA ALA A 191 19.17 19.06 7.63
C ALA A 191 19.80 17.93 6.79
N VAL A 192 21.03 17.50 7.15
CA VAL A 192 21.70 16.37 6.47
C VAL A 192 20.94 15.06 6.68
N PHE A 193 20.45 14.82 7.90
CA PHE A 193 19.60 13.67 8.18
C PHE A 193 18.34 13.63 7.31
N MET A 194 17.65 14.76 7.15
CA MET A 194 16.44 14.83 6.32
C MET A 194 16.73 14.54 4.84
N VAL A 195 17.86 15.03 4.32
CA VAL A 195 18.31 14.67 2.96
C VAL A 195 18.52 13.16 2.84
N ILE A 196 19.22 12.55 3.80
CA ILE A 196 19.45 11.09 3.83
C ILE A 196 18.13 10.33 3.96
N ALA A 197 17.21 10.78 4.81
CA ALA A 197 15.90 10.18 4.99
C ALA A 197 15.08 10.21 3.69
N ILE A 198 15.12 11.31 2.94
CA ILE A 198 14.47 11.43 1.62
C ILE A 198 15.12 10.46 0.61
N VAL A 199 16.45 10.40 0.55
CA VAL A 199 17.16 9.46 -0.34
C VAL A 199 16.79 8.02 -0.01
N ILE A 200 16.83 7.62 1.26
CA ILE A 200 16.42 6.28 1.71
C ILE A 200 14.95 6.03 1.40
N HIS A 201 14.08 7.03 1.57
CA HIS A 201 12.66 6.90 1.24
C HIS A 201 12.47 6.60 -0.25
N LEU A 202 13.17 7.31 -1.14
CA LEU A 202 13.13 7.08 -2.58
C LEU A 202 13.71 5.71 -2.94
N VAL A 203 14.83 5.32 -2.33
CA VAL A 203 15.44 4.01 -2.54
C VAL A 203 14.51 2.86 -2.12
N LEU A 204 13.86 2.99 -0.96
CA LEU A 204 12.95 1.97 -0.45
C LEU A 204 11.63 1.91 -1.22
N SER A 205 11.08 3.05 -1.65
CA SER A 205 9.75 3.11 -2.28
C SER A 205 9.78 2.97 -3.81
N ARG A 206 10.82 3.47 -4.48
CA ARG A 206 10.86 3.58 -5.95
C ARG A 206 12.01 2.81 -6.61
N ALA A 207 13.09 2.50 -5.90
CA ALA A 207 14.24 1.81 -6.51
C ALA A 207 14.10 0.28 -6.48
N ARG A 208 14.75 -0.38 -7.45
CA ARG A 208 14.85 -1.85 -7.54
C ARG A 208 15.41 -2.47 -6.25
N TYR A 209 16.35 -1.77 -5.59
CA TYR A 209 16.93 -2.21 -4.33
C TYR A 209 15.86 -2.36 -3.24
N GLY A 210 15.00 -1.35 -3.06
CA GLY A 210 13.90 -1.38 -2.10
C GLY A 210 12.96 -2.57 -2.35
N TRP A 211 12.50 -2.77 -3.58
CA TRP A 211 11.62 -3.90 -3.91
C TRP A 211 12.25 -5.26 -3.60
N ARG A 212 13.55 -5.43 -3.90
CA ARG A 212 14.29 -6.65 -3.55
C ARG A 212 14.37 -6.84 -2.04
N LEU A 213 14.64 -5.78 -1.28
CA LEU A 213 14.70 -5.80 0.18
C LEU A 213 13.37 -6.24 0.80
N PHE A 214 12.26 -5.61 0.36
CA PHE A 214 10.91 -5.97 0.81
C PHE A 214 10.51 -7.40 0.42
N ALA A 215 10.84 -7.85 -0.79
CA ALA A 215 10.55 -9.21 -1.24
C ALA A 215 11.32 -10.26 -0.42
N VAL A 216 12.60 -10.01 -0.15
CA VAL A 216 13.44 -10.88 0.69
C VAL A 216 12.89 -10.97 2.11
N GLY A 217 12.50 -9.84 2.70
CA GLY A 217 11.91 -9.81 4.04
C GLY A 217 10.54 -10.47 4.13
N GLY A 218 9.70 -10.35 3.10
CA GLY A 218 8.38 -10.96 3.09
C GLY A 218 8.43 -12.49 2.94
N ALA A 219 9.23 -12.99 1.99
CA ALA A 219 9.38 -14.43 1.78
C ALA A 219 10.71 -14.76 1.08
N ARG A 220 11.76 -15.07 1.87
CA ARG A 220 13.11 -15.38 1.35
C ARG A 220 13.12 -16.49 0.28
N ARG A 221 12.30 -17.54 0.44
CA ARG A 221 12.20 -18.65 -0.53
C ARG A 221 11.60 -18.17 -1.86
N SER A 222 10.50 -17.43 -1.81
CA SER A 222 9.86 -16.88 -3.01
C SER A 222 10.74 -15.87 -3.72
N ALA A 223 11.43 -15.01 -2.97
CA ALA A 223 12.40 -14.06 -3.54
C ALA A 223 13.56 -14.77 -4.25
N TYR A 224 14.08 -15.86 -3.68
CA TYR A 224 15.10 -16.69 -4.31
C TYR A 224 14.60 -17.32 -5.61
N ASN A 225 13.41 -17.91 -5.60
CA ASN A 225 12.79 -18.51 -6.79
C ASN A 225 12.48 -17.47 -7.88
N ALA A 226 12.27 -16.20 -7.51
CA ALA A 226 12.11 -15.08 -8.43
C ALA A 226 13.44 -14.49 -8.93
N GLY A 227 14.58 -15.15 -8.67
CA GLY A 227 15.90 -14.73 -9.16
C GLY A 227 16.57 -13.60 -8.38
N ILE A 228 16.06 -13.23 -7.20
CA ILE A 228 16.67 -12.18 -6.37
C ILE A 228 17.86 -12.78 -5.61
N ASN A 229 19.03 -12.11 -5.66
CA ASN A 229 20.20 -12.51 -4.88
C ASN A 229 20.00 -12.19 -3.39
N VAL A 230 19.36 -13.12 -2.66
CA VAL A 230 19.06 -12.99 -1.24
C VAL A 230 20.31 -12.73 -0.39
N ARG A 231 21.44 -13.38 -0.72
CA ARG A 231 22.69 -13.31 0.06
C ARG A 231 23.24 -11.88 0.04
N PHE A 232 23.34 -11.30 -1.17
CA PHE A 232 23.84 -9.94 -1.33
C PHE A 232 22.85 -8.88 -0.79
N THR A 233 21.55 -9.11 -0.96
CA THR A 233 20.53 -8.20 -0.39
C THR A 233 20.67 -8.12 1.13
N LEU A 234 20.81 -9.25 1.83
CA LEU A 234 21.06 -9.26 3.27
C LEU A 234 22.41 -8.62 3.62
N PHE A 235 23.50 -8.97 2.93
CA PHE A 235 24.82 -8.39 3.15
C PHE A 235 24.80 -6.85 3.08
N SER A 236 24.24 -6.31 1.99
CA SER A 236 24.13 -4.86 1.80
C SER A 236 23.25 -4.17 2.83
N ALA A 237 22.20 -4.84 3.34
CA ALA A 237 21.32 -4.28 4.37
C ALA A 237 22.08 -4.01 5.68
N TYR A 238 22.92 -4.96 6.12
CA TYR A 238 23.78 -4.79 7.31
C TYR A 238 24.88 -3.76 7.10
N VAL A 239 25.52 -3.72 5.91
CA VAL A 239 26.51 -2.69 5.58
C VAL A 239 25.89 -1.30 5.63
N LEU A 240 24.75 -1.09 4.96
CA LEU A 240 24.06 0.20 4.96
C LEU A 240 23.61 0.60 6.37
N CYS A 241 23.15 -0.35 7.19
CA CYS A 241 22.82 -0.11 8.59
C CYS A 241 24.03 0.44 9.35
N SER A 242 25.15 -0.31 9.37
CA SER A 242 26.34 0.09 10.12
C SER A 242 26.99 1.38 9.60
N VAL A 243 26.90 1.67 8.30
CA VAL A 243 27.34 2.97 7.74
C VAL A 243 26.50 4.13 8.27
N LEU A 244 25.17 3.98 8.35
CA LEU A 244 24.30 5.01 8.93
C LEU A 244 24.51 5.16 10.44
N VAL A 245 24.77 4.05 11.13
CA VAL A 245 25.14 4.07 12.56
C VAL A 245 26.48 4.78 12.77
N ALA A 246 27.47 4.53 11.93
CA ALA A 246 28.75 5.21 12.01
C ALA A 246 28.63 6.71 11.75
N LEU A 247 27.84 7.10 10.74
CA LEU A 247 27.54 8.51 10.46
C LEU A 247 26.82 9.19 11.64
N SER A 248 25.91 8.48 12.30
CA SER A 248 25.28 8.95 13.54
C SER A 248 26.31 9.19 14.65
N GLY A 249 27.25 8.26 14.84
CA GLY A 249 28.36 8.41 15.78
C GLY A 249 29.26 9.61 15.44
N PHE A 250 29.50 9.86 14.14
CA PHE A 250 30.21 11.05 13.69
C PHE A 250 29.47 12.34 14.09
N PHE A 251 28.15 12.41 13.87
CA PHE A 251 27.34 13.58 14.24
C PHE A 251 27.31 13.79 15.76
N PHE A 252 27.15 12.70 16.52
CA PHE A 252 27.21 12.75 17.97
C PHE A 252 28.55 13.28 18.47
N SER A 253 29.66 12.79 17.89
CA SER A 253 31.00 13.26 18.24
C SER A 253 31.17 14.76 17.98
N ALA A 254 30.64 15.27 16.87
CA ALA A 254 30.71 16.68 16.52
C ALA A 254 29.89 17.57 17.48
N ARG A 255 28.76 17.07 18.00
CA ARG A 255 27.91 17.81 18.93
C ARG A 255 28.38 17.76 20.39
N ILE A 256 28.90 16.62 20.84
CA ILE A 256 29.29 16.45 22.25
C ILE A 256 30.78 16.74 22.48
N GLY A 257 31.63 16.57 21.45
CA GLY A 257 33.08 16.79 21.52
C GLY A 257 33.84 15.85 22.46
N SER A 258 33.15 14.91 23.10
CA SER A 258 33.71 13.97 24.07
C SER A 258 32.91 12.67 24.10
N ALA A 259 33.49 11.63 24.68
CA ALA A 259 32.84 10.34 24.90
C ALA A 259 32.98 9.92 26.36
N ALA A 260 32.01 9.14 26.84
CA ALA A 260 32.03 8.49 28.15
C ALA A 260 32.12 6.97 27.97
N SER A 261 32.48 6.25 29.03
CA SER A 261 32.62 4.79 28.97
C SER A 261 31.30 4.10 28.63
N ASP A 262 30.15 4.67 28.99
CA ASP A 262 28.82 4.10 28.74
C ASP A 262 28.23 4.47 27.37
N ILE A 263 28.97 5.17 26.50
CA ILE A 263 28.47 5.60 25.20
C ILE A 263 27.93 4.43 24.35
N GLY A 264 26.77 4.62 23.73
CA GLY A 264 26.10 3.60 22.93
C GLY A 264 25.42 2.48 23.73
N THR A 265 25.54 2.44 25.06
CA THR A 265 24.91 1.40 25.90
C THR A 265 23.39 1.54 25.89
N GLY A 266 22.69 0.45 25.55
CA GLY A 266 21.23 0.43 25.49
C GLY A 266 20.65 1.17 24.28
N LEU A 267 21.49 1.67 23.38
CA LEU A 267 21.04 2.29 22.12
C LEU A 267 20.30 1.26 21.25
N GLU A 268 20.73 0.01 21.27
CA GLU A 268 20.05 -1.10 20.62
C GLU A 268 18.61 -1.28 21.09
N LEU A 269 18.34 -1.09 22.39
CA LEU A 269 16.98 -1.14 22.95
C LEU A 269 16.16 0.08 22.53
N GLN A 270 16.75 1.29 22.56
CA GLN A 270 16.06 2.51 22.13
C GLN A 270 15.69 2.46 20.65
N VAL A 271 16.62 2.01 19.80
CA VAL A 271 16.43 1.88 18.36
C VAL A 271 15.41 0.78 18.02
N LEU A 272 15.45 -0.35 18.74
CA LEU A 272 14.44 -1.40 18.57
C LEU A 272 13.06 -0.92 19.02
N THR A 273 12.98 -0.18 20.13
CA THR A 273 11.73 0.45 20.59
C THR A 273 11.20 1.43 19.56
N ALA A 274 12.04 2.32 19.04
CA ALA A 274 11.66 3.30 18.02
C ALA A 274 11.16 2.60 16.74
N THR A 275 11.89 1.62 16.22
CA THR A 275 11.51 0.93 14.98
C THR A 275 10.19 0.16 15.11
N VAL A 276 10.04 -0.61 16.19
CA VAL A 276 8.82 -1.42 16.42
C VAL A 276 7.63 -0.52 16.72
N LEU A 277 7.80 0.50 17.57
CA LEU A 277 6.75 1.44 17.90
C LEU A 277 6.31 2.25 16.69
N GLY A 278 7.23 2.62 15.79
CA GLY A 278 6.93 3.21 14.50
C GLY A 278 6.10 2.30 13.58
N GLY A 279 5.91 1.03 13.92
CA GLY A 279 5.14 0.06 13.15
C GLY A 279 5.94 -0.62 12.03
N ILE A 280 7.27 -0.71 12.17
CA ILE A 280 8.14 -1.52 11.31
C ILE A 280 8.09 -2.95 11.81
N SER A 281 7.80 -3.90 10.92
CA SER A 281 7.52 -5.28 11.33
C SER A 281 8.81 -6.04 11.63
N LEU A 282 8.82 -6.75 12.77
CA LEU A 282 9.87 -7.72 13.13
C LEU A 282 9.91 -8.92 12.18
N GLY A 283 8.79 -9.22 11.50
CA GLY A 283 8.68 -10.32 10.54
C GLY A 283 9.28 -10.04 9.17
N GLY A 284 9.72 -8.80 8.91
CA GLY A 284 10.22 -8.38 7.61
C GLY A 284 9.14 -8.03 6.59
N GLY A 285 9.56 -7.43 5.47
CA GLY A 285 8.69 -7.11 4.34
C GLY A 285 7.70 -5.96 4.57
N ARG A 286 7.71 -5.30 5.74
CA ARG A 286 6.86 -4.13 6.05
C ARG A 286 7.62 -3.08 6.85
N GLY A 287 7.64 -1.85 6.35
CA GLY A 287 8.32 -0.71 6.96
C GLY A 287 8.32 0.50 6.05
N SER A 288 8.69 1.66 6.57
CA SER A 288 8.91 2.88 5.79
C SER A 288 9.76 3.88 6.57
N VAL A 289 10.36 4.84 5.88
CA VAL A 289 11.07 5.97 6.51
C VAL A 289 10.15 6.79 7.41
N ALA A 290 8.90 7.04 6.99
CA ALA A 290 7.94 7.79 7.82
C ALA A 290 7.69 7.09 9.16
N LYS A 291 7.55 5.76 9.15
CA LYS A 291 7.40 4.93 10.35
C LYS A 291 8.63 5.03 11.27
N ALA A 292 9.83 4.96 10.69
CA ALA A 292 11.08 5.16 11.42
C ALA A 292 11.14 6.52 12.11
N LEU A 293 10.75 7.59 11.41
CA LEU A 293 10.74 8.96 11.94
C LEU A 293 9.75 9.11 13.10
N MET A 294 8.51 8.63 12.94
CA MET A 294 7.51 8.69 14.02
C MET A 294 7.97 7.95 15.27
N GLY A 295 8.57 6.76 15.11
CA GLY A 295 9.13 6.00 16.21
C GLY A 295 10.32 6.69 16.90
N THR A 296 11.22 7.28 16.11
CA THR A 296 12.37 8.05 16.60
C THR A 296 11.90 9.24 17.44
N LEU A 297 10.96 10.03 16.90
CA LEU A 297 10.39 11.18 17.60
C LEU A 297 9.68 10.75 18.88
N PHE A 298 8.93 9.65 18.85
CA PHE A 298 8.28 9.14 20.05
C PHE A 298 9.29 8.83 21.17
N VAL A 299 10.33 8.04 20.86
CA VAL A 299 11.33 7.63 21.85
C VAL A 299 12.10 8.85 22.39
N LEU A 300 12.44 9.81 21.53
CA LEU A 300 13.14 11.03 21.96
C LEU A 300 12.26 11.96 22.78
N VAL A 301 11.00 12.18 22.37
CA VAL A 301 10.06 13.00 23.14
C VAL A 301 9.83 12.37 24.51
N LEU A 302 9.61 11.06 24.58
CA LEU A 302 9.45 10.35 25.84
C LEU A 302 10.70 10.49 26.72
N SER A 303 11.88 10.20 26.18
CA SER A 303 13.14 10.21 26.94
C SER A 303 13.51 11.61 27.43
N ASN A 304 13.42 12.62 26.56
CA ASN A 304 13.72 14.00 26.94
C ASN A 304 12.71 14.56 27.94
N SER A 305 11.43 14.20 27.82
CA SER A 305 10.40 14.66 28.75
C SER A 305 10.58 14.03 30.14
N LEU A 306 10.89 12.73 30.20
CA LEU A 306 11.19 12.07 31.48
C LEU A 306 12.44 12.68 32.13
N LEU A 307 13.47 12.99 31.33
CA LEU A 307 14.66 13.68 31.81
C LEU A 307 14.34 15.09 32.32
N ALA A 308 13.50 15.85 31.61
CA ALA A 308 13.05 17.18 32.06
C ALA A 308 12.24 17.13 33.37
N LEU A 309 11.58 16.00 33.65
CA LEU A 309 10.89 15.72 34.91
C LEU A 309 11.82 15.13 35.99
N ALA A 310 13.14 15.14 35.76
CA ALA A 310 14.15 14.58 36.66
C ALA A 310 13.93 13.10 37.01
N VAL A 311 13.31 12.33 36.11
CA VAL A 311 13.13 10.88 36.28
C VAL A 311 14.48 10.19 36.13
N PRO A 312 14.89 9.31 37.06
CA PRO A 312 16.18 8.62 36.98
C PRO A 312 16.31 7.75 35.71
N GLY A 313 17.51 7.70 35.14
CA GLY A 313 17.82 6.94 33.92
C GLY A 313 17.35 5.47 33.93
N PRO A 314 17.57 4.68 35.01
CA PRO A 314 17.07 3.30 35.07
C PRO A 314 15.55 3.17 34.92
N VAL A 315 14.79 4.16 35.40
CA VAL A 315 13.32 4.20 35.25
C VAL A 315 12.94 4.50 33.80
N ASN A 316 13.71 5.34 33.09
CA ASN A 316 13.50 5.56 31.66
C ASN A 316 13.64 4.25 30.86
N TYR A 317 14.69 3.46 31.11
CA TYR A 317 14.87 2.15 30.45
C TYR A 317 13.75 1.17 30.78
N LEU A 318 13.24 1.17 32.02
CA LEU A 318 12.07 0.37 32.40
C LEU A 318 10.83 0.78 31.58
N ILE A 319 10.54 2.07 31.48
CA ILE A 319 9.39 2.59 30.72
C ILE A 319 9.54 2.24 29.24
N LEU A 320 10.71 2.45 28.64
CA LEU A 320 11.00 2.08 27.25
C LEU A 320 10.79 0.58 27.01
N GLY A 321 11.25 -0.28 27.92
CA GLY A 321 11.03 -1.72 27.85
C GLY A 321 9.55 -2.11 27.91
N LEU A 322 8.76 -1.48 28.79
CA LEU A 322 7.31 -1.70 28.87
C LEU A 322 6.59 -1.23 27.61
N VAL A 323 6.98 -0.07 27.07
CA VAL A 323 6.43 0.46 25.81
C VAL A 323 6.75 -0.47 24.64
N LEU A 324 7.99 -0.97 24.54
CA LEU A 324 8.38 -1.95 23.55
C LEU A 324 7.55 -3.23 23.68
N LEU A 325 7.39 -3.77 24.90
CA LEU A 325 6.60 -4.97 25.14
C LEU A 325 5.14 -4.81 24.68
N LEU A 326 4.50 -3.69 25.05
CA LEU A 326 3.14 -3.35 24.60
C LEU A 326 3.07 -3.21 23.09
N SER A 327 4.03 -2.53 22.48
CA SER A 327 4.11 -2.33 21.04
C SER A 327 4.25 -3.64 20.28
N VAL A 328 5.15 -4.53 20.70
CA VAL A 328 5.32 -5.88 20.13
C VAL A 328 4.04 -6.69 20.27
N MET A 329 3.38 -6.66 21.44
CA MET A 329 2.13 -7.39 21.64
C MET A 329 1.02 -6.91 20.69
N LEU A 330 0.93 -5.59 20.48
CA LEU A 330 -0.02 -5.00 19.54
C LEU A 330 0.34 -5.35 18.10
N ASP A 331 1.60 -5.26 17.69
CA ASP A 331 2.05 -5.62 16.32
C ASP A 331 1.75 -7.09 16.00
N VAL A 332 2.12 -8.02 16.88
CA VAL A 332 1.88 -9.46 16.70
C VAL A 332 0.38 -9.76 16.58
N ARG A 333 -0.45 -9.15 17.43
CA ARG A 333 -1.91 -9.32 17.37
C ARG A 333 -2.51 -8.67 16.13
N TRP A 334 -2.04 -7.49 15.74
CA TRP A 334 -2.49 -6.78 14.55
C TRP A 334 -2.21 -7.59 13.30
N VAL A 335 -0.97 -8.05 13.10
CA VAL A 335 -0.58 -8.85 11.94
C VAL A 335 -1.37 -10.16 11.86
N LYS A 336 -1.58 -10.85 13.00
CA LYS A 336 -2.33 -12.11 13.05
C LYS A 336 -3.82 -11.94 12.78
N ASN A 337 -4.42 -10.85 13.26
CA ASN A 337 -5.88 -10.66 13.21
C ASN A 337 -6.35 -9.74 12.09
N ARG A 338 -5.47 -8.98 11.43
CA ARG A 338 -5.83 -8.04 10.35
C ARG A 338 -6.63 -8.71 9.24
N HIS A 339 -6.22 -9.89 8.78
CA HIS A 339 -6.96 -10.62 7.75
C HIS A 339 -8.36 -11.06 8.21
N LYS A 340 -8.53 -11.37 9.50
CA LYS A 340 -9.85 -11.68 10.06
C LYS A 340 -10.74 -10.44 10.09
N ILE A 341 -10.19 -9.30 10.53
CA ILE A 341 -10.88 -8.01 10.55
C ILE A 341 -11.28 -7.60 9.13
N LEU A 342 -10.34 -7.64 8.18
CA LEU A 342 -10.61 -7.33 6.77
C LEU A 342 -11.70 -8.25 6.21
N ARG A 343 -11.62 -9.56 6.44
CA ARG A 343 -12.64 -10.51 5.98
C ARG A 343 -14.02 -10.22 6.60
N SER A 344 -14.08 -9.83 7.86
CA SER A 344 -15.34 -9.51 8.54
C SER A 344 -15.99 -8.20 8.06
N VAL A 345 -15.24 -7.32 7.39
CA VAL A 345 -15.74 -6.02 6.92
C VAL A 345 -15.77 -5.93 5.38
N TYR A 346 -15.22 -6.92 4.66
CA TYR A 346 -15.12 -6.91 3.19
C TYR A 346 -16.48 -7.03 2.51
N ILE A 347 -17.32 -7.99 2.93
CA ILE A 347 -18.71 -8.09 2.47
C ILE A 347 -19.58 -7.38 3.50
N SER A 348 -20.23 -6.29 3.11
CA SER A 348 -21.08 -5.48 3.98
C SER A 348 -22.53 -5.48 3.47
N PRO A 349 -23.33 -6.52 3.76
CA PRO A 349 -24.71 -6.63 3.31
C PRO A 349 -25.53 -5.39 3.67
N THR A 350 -26.32 -4.91 2.72
CA THR A 350 -27.36 -3.92 2.99
C THR A 350 -28.71 -4.60 3.18
N PHE A 351 -29.67 -3.88 3.73
CA PHE A 351 -31.06 -4.30 3.69
C PHE A 351 -31.60 -4.15 2.25
N ALA A 352 -31.87 -5.28 1.60
CA ALA A 352 -32.53 -5.36 0.31
C ALA A 352 -33.82 -6.17 0.45
N LYS A 353 -34.97 -5.53 0.18
CA LYS A 353 -36.28 -6.20 0.17
C LYS A 353 -36.63 -6.54 -1.26
N MET A 354 -36.78 -7.84 -1.54
CA MET A 354 -37.20 -8.31 -2.85
C MET A 354 -38.62 -7.80 -3.15
N PRO A 355 -38.92 -7.40 -4.40
CA PRO A 355 -40.28 -7.08 -4.80
C PRO A 355 -41.18 -8.33 -4.70
N GLN A 356 -42.49 -8.11 -4.67
CA GLN A 356 -43.44 -9.22 -4.72
C GLN A 356 -43.30 -9.95 -6.06
N ALA A 357 -43.23 -11.27 -6.03
CA ALA A 357 -43.17 -12.08 -7.23
C ALA A 357 -44.43 -11.83 -8.10
N ILE A 358 -44.21 -11.65 -9.40
CA ILE A 358 -45.29 -11.53 -10.37
C ILE A 358 -45.91 -12.93 -10.54
N SER A 359 -47.25 -13.00 -10.58
CA SER A 359 -47.94 -14.28 -10.79
C SER A 359 -47.57 -14.87 -12.15
N THR A 360 -47.32 -16.18 -12.18
CA THR A 360 -47.09 -16.98 -13.38
C THR A 360 -48.22 -17.98 -13.64
N GLU A 361 -49.37 -17.76 -13.01
CA GLU A 361 -50.56 -18.60 -13.18
C GLU A 361 -51.12 -18.53 -14.62
N PRO A 362 -51.93 -19.52 -15.04
CA PRO A 362 -52.61 -19.44 -16.32
C PRO A 362 -53.50 -18.19 -16.41
N GLY A 363 -53.45 -17.49 -17.55
CA GLY A 363 -54.33 -16.34 -17.83
C GLY A 363 -53.80 -14.96 -17.42
N VAL A 364 -52.61 -14.86 -16.83
CA VAL A 364 -51.91 -13.58 -16.59
C VAL A 364 -50.79 -13.35 -17.63
N PRO A 365 -50.31 -12.10 -17.83
CA PRO A 365 -49.32 -11.80 -18.87
C PRO A 365 -48.01 -12.58 -18.78
N MET A 366 -47.60 -13.01 -17.57
CA MET A 366 -46.39 -13.78 -17.31
C MET A 366 -46.67 -15.29 -17.14
N ALA A 367 -47.77 -15.80 -17.70
CA ALA A 367 -48.09 -17.22 -17.68
C ALA A 367 -46.97 -18.06 -18.34
N VAL A 368 -46.63 -19.18 -17.71
CA VAL A 368 -45.63 -20.12 -18.24
C VAL A 368 -46.07 -20.65 -19.61
N ASN A 369 -45.14 -20.71 -20.57
CA ASN A 369 -45.38 -21.27 -21.89
C ASN A 369 -44.18 -22.12 -22.35
N ASP A 370 -44.44 -23.08 -23.24
CA ASP A 370 -43.45 -24.03 -23.76
C ASP A 370 -42.95 -23.65 -25.17
N ARG A 371 -43.02 -22.37 -25.56
CA ARG A 371 -42.68 -21.95 -26.95
C ARG A 371 -41.24 -22.28 -27.36
N LEU A 372 -40.34 -22.43 -26.39
CA LEU A 372 -38.94 -22.75 -26.61
C LEU A 372 -38.60 -24.23 -26.36
N LYS A 373 -39.60 -25.11 -26.17
CA LYS A 373 -39.36 -26.52 -25.86
C LYS A 373 -38.65 -27.28 -26.99
N ASP A 374 -38.93 -26.91 -28.24
CA ASP A 374 -38.45 -27.62 -29.43
C ASP A 374 -37.28 -26.91 -30.13
N VAL A 375 -36.60 -25.96 -29.45
CA VAL A 375 -35.43 -25.26 -30.05
C VAL A 375 -34.18 -26.14 -30.03
N GLY A 376 -33.42 -26.12 -31.12
CA GLY A 376 -32.11 -26.78 -31.21
C GLY A 376 -31.02 -25.99 -30.48
N VAL A 377 -29.97 -26.70 -30.03
CA VAL A 377 -28.83 -26.10 -29.34
C VAL A 377 -27.66 -25.96 -30.32
N ILE A 378 -27.13 -24.75 -30.46
CA ILE A 378 -25.92 -24.45 -31.24
C ILE A 378 -24.70 -24.50 -30.30
N GLY A 379 -23.57 -25.03 -30.77
CA GLY A 379 -22.31 -25.03 -30.00
C GLY A 379 -22.18 -26.11 -28.91
N LEU A 380 -23.15 -27.03 -28.79
CA LEU A 380 -23.15 -28.04 -27.73
C LEU A 380 -21.88 -28.91 -27.77
N GLY A 381 -21.19 -28.99 -26.64
CA GLY A 381 -20.04 -29.87 -26.45
C GLY A 381 -18.68 -29.26 -26.82
N PHE A 382 -18.64 -28.06 -27.40
CA PHE A 382 -17.36 -27.40 -27.73
C PHE A 382 -17.32 -25.88 -27.42
N LEU A 383 -18.47 -25.21 -27.35
CA LEU A 383 -18.57 -23.83 -26.88
C LEU A 383 -18.86 -23.81 -25.36
N ASP A 384 -18.02 -23.12 -24.60
CA ASP A 384 -18.20 -22.90 -23.15
C ASP A 384 -18.20 -21.40 -22.85
N GLY A 385 -19.05 -21.00 -21.90
CA GLY A 385 -19.12 -19.64 -21.39
C GLY A 385 -19.69 -18.59 -22.35
N SER A 386 -20.51 -18.99 -23.32
CA SER A 386 -21.30 -18.05 -24.14
C SER A 386 -22.32 -17.33 -23.26
N GLU A 387 -22.20 -16.01 -23.17
CA GLU A 387 -23.06 -15.16 -22.33
C GLU A 387 -24.07 -14.38 -23.19
N ASP A 388 -23.60 -13.63 -24.19
CA ASP A 388 -24.44 -12.92 -25.15
C ASP A 388 -24.38 -13.53 -26.57
N VAL A 389 -25.39 -13.21 -27.38
CA VAL A 389 -25.51 -13.62 -28.78
C VAL A 389 -26.08 -12.50 -29.63
N ILE A 390 -25.44 -12.23 -30.77
CA ILE A 390 -25.88 -11.20 -31.71
C ILE A 390 -25.72 -11.65 -33.15
N PHE A 391 -26.63 -11.17 -34.01
CA PHE A 391 -26.57 -11.38 -35.45
C PHE A 391 -26.09 -10.14 -36.17
N ASP A 392 -25.27 -10.32 -37.19
CA ASP A 392 -24.98 -9.24 -38.14
C ASP A 392 -26.03 -9.13 -39.24
N ARG A 393 -25.83 -8.17 -40.16
CA ARG A 393 -26.73 -7.94 -41.30
C ARG A 393 -26.72 -9.07 -42.35
N GLN A 394 -25.77 -10.00 -42.28
CA GLN A 394 -25.64 -11.15 -43.16
C GLN A 394 -26.15 -12.45 -42.51
N ASP A 395 -26.87 -12.35 -41.39
CA ASP A 395 -27.40 -13.50 -40.64
C ASP A 395 -26.31 -14.40 -40.05
N ARG A 396 -25.09 -13.88 -39.84
CA ARG A 396 -24.03 -14.60 -39.13
C ARG A 396 -24.19 -14.36 -37.63
N LEU A 397 -24.06 -15.43 -36.85
CA LEU A 397 -24.23 -15.40 -35.39
C LEU A 397 -22.87 -15.23 -34.71
N TYR A 398 -22.80 -14.33 -33.73
CA TYR A 398 -21.61 -14.04 -32.94
C TYR A 398 -21.85 -14.32 -31.46
N THR A 399 -20.88 -14.92 -30.79
CA THR A 399 -20.93 -15.18 -29.34
C THR A 399 -19.54 -15.33 -28.74
N GLY A 400 -19.39 -14.96 -27.47
CA GLY A 400 -18.14 -15.08 -26.73
C GLY A 400 -17.84 -16.50 -26.23
N SER A 401 -16.58 -16.79 -25.97
CA SER A 401 -16.12 -17.99 -25.26
C SER A 401 -15.49 -17.63 -23.92
N ARG A 402 -15.44 -18.60 -23.00
CA ARG A 402 -14.74 -18.48 -21.71
C ARG A 402 -13.25 -18.17 -21.86
N GLN A 403 -12.64 -18.51 -22.99
CA GLN A 403 -11.24 -18.26 -23.32
C GLN A 403 -10.98 -16.84 -23.84
N GLY A 404 -12.03 -16.04 -24.06
CA GLY A 404 -11.91 -14.70 -24.61
C GLY A 404 -11.91 -14.65 -26.13
N ASP A 405 -12.40 -15.72 -26.79
CA ASP A 405 -12.63 -15.73 -28.23
C ASP A 405 -14.02 -15.20 -28.57
N ILE A 406 -14.15 -14.55 -29.71
CA ILE A 406 -15.42 -14.27 -30.35
C ILE A 406 -15.58 -15.29 -31.49
N LEU A 407 -16.57 -16.16 -31.36
CA LEU A 407 -16.90 -17.14 -32.39
C LEU A 407 -17.92 -16.55 -33.36
N ARG A 408 -17.75 -16.84 -34.65
CA ARG A 408 -18.69 -16.51 -35.71
C ARG A 408 -19.22 -17.78 -36.35
N PHE A 409 -20.54 -17.96 -36.32
CA PHE A 409 -21.25 -19.09 -36.91
C PHE A 409 -21.89 -18.69 -38.23
N GLN A 410 -21.82 -19.59 -39.21
CA GLN A 410 -22.34 -19.34 -40.55
C GLN A 410 -23.81 -19.77 -40.69
N PRO A 411 -24.67 -18.95 -41.32
CA PRO A 411 -26.04 -19.33 -41.65
C PRO A 411 -26.08 -20.39 -42.77
N PRO A 412 -27.24 -21.01 -43.01
CA PRO A 412 -28.49 -20.89 -42.26
C PRO A 412 -28.59 -21.88 -41.09
N HIS A 413 -27.66 -22.82 -40.99
CA HIS A 413 -27.75 -23.94 -40.05
C HIS A 413 -26.88 -23.80 -38.80
N TYR A 414 -25.93 -22.85 -38.77
CA TYR A 414 -25.09 -22.54 -37.61
C TYR A 414 -24.31 -23.74 -37.07
N THR A 415 -23.90 -24.66 -37.95
CA THR A 415 -23.10 -25.84 -37.60
C THR A 415 -21.61 -25.61 -37.73
N GLU A 416 -21.21 -24.65 -38.56
CA GLU A 416 -19.81 -24.27 -38.80
C GLU A 416 -19.50 -22.96 -38.09
N SER A 417 -18.39 -22.94 -37.35
CA SER A 417 -17.89 -21.74 -36.68
C SER A 417 -16.41 -21.53 -36.90
N GLU A 418 -15.99 -20.28 -36.79
CA GLU A 418 -14.60 -19.87 -36.77
C GLU A 418 -14.34 -18.89 -35.63
N VAL A 419 -13.08 -18.79 -35.20
CA VAL A 419 -12.64 -17.72 -34.28
C VAL A 419 -12.54 -16.44 -35.10
N PHE A 420 -13.50 -15.53 -34.92
CA PHE A 420 -13.51 -14.24 -35.58
C PHE A 420 -12.45 -13.29 -35.01
N ALA A 421 -12.29 -13.28 -33.69
CA ALA A 421 -11.26 -12.51 -33.00
C ALA A 421 -10.91 -13.13 -31.65
N HIS A 422 -9.67 -12.95 -31.20
CA HIS A 422 -9.24 -13.28 -29.84
C HIS A 422 -8.96 -11.98 -29.07
N ILE A 423 -9.74 -11.72 -28.02
CA ILE A 423 -9.63 -10.50 -27.20
C ILE A 423 -8.99 -10.81 -25.83
N GLY A 424 -9.26 -12.01 -25.30
CA GLY A 424 -8.96 -12.37 -23.92
C GLY A 424 -10.06 -11.93 -22.94
N GLY A 425 -9.84 -12.15 -21.64
CA GLY A 425 -10.84 -11.84 -20.61
C GLY A 425 -12.10 -12.69 -20.72
N SER A 426 -13.24 -12.13 -20.31
CA SER A 426 -14.56 -12.76 -20.47
C SER A 426 -15.48 -11.81 -21.24
N PRO A 427 -15.73 -12.06 -22.54
CA PRO A 427 -16.68 -11.31 -23.34
C PRO A 427 -18.10 -11.51 -22.80
N LEU A 428 -18.83 -10.41 -22.67
CA LEU A 428 -20.20 -10.37 -22.19
C LEU A 428 -21.07 -9.73 -23.29
N GLY A 429 -21.83 -8.68 -22.98
CA GLY A 429 -22.75 -8.06 -23.94
C GLY A 429 -22.06 -7.39 -25.14
N MET A 430 -22.74 -7.47 -26.28
CA MET A 430 -22.25 -7.07 -27.59
C MET A 430 -23.27 -6.25 -28.37
N ALA A 431 -22.78 -5.30 -29.17
CA ALA A 431 -23.61 -4.54 -30.08
C ALA A 431 -22.87 -4.20 -31.37
N PHE A 432 -23.55 -4.23 -32.51
CA PHE A 432 -23.00 -3.74 -33.78
C PHE A 432 -23.24 -2.23 -33.93
N ASP A 433 -22.19 -1.50 -34.30
CA ASP A 433 -22.33 -0.11 -34.72
C ASP A 433 -22.81 0.00 -36.19
N ARG A 434 -22.94 1.23 -36.69
CA ARG A 434 -23.45 1.49 -38.05
C ARG A 434 -22.53 0.96 -39.16
N ASP A 435 -21.24 0.87 -38.87
CA ASP A 435 -20.18 0.48 -39.79
C ASP A 435 -19.85 -1.04 -39.67
N ASP A 436 -20.74 -1.79 -39.01
CA ASP A 436 -20.63 -3.23 -38.76
C ASP A 436 -19.41 -3.60 -37.88
N ASN A 437 -18.88 -2.67 -37.07
CA ASN A 437 -17.92 -3.03 -36.02
C ASN A 437 -18.66 -3.62 -34.82
N LEU A 438 -18.12 -4.71 -34.27
CA LEU A 438 -18.66 -5.38 -33.09
C LEU A 438 -18.08 -4.73 -31.83
N VAL A 439 -18.91 -4.04 -31.07
CA VAL A 439 -18.58 -3.47 -29.76
C VAL A 439 -18.88 -4.50 -28.68
N ILE A 440 -17.97 -4.67 -27.72
CA ILE A 440 -17.99 -5.79 -26.77
C ILE A 440 -17.59 -5.30 -25.38
N CYS A 441 -18.40 -5.60 -24.38
CA CYS A 441 -18.03 -5.50 -22.97
C CYS A 441 -17.18 -6.72 -22.57
N VAL A 442 -16.00 -6.48 -22.00
CA VAL A 442 -15.09 -7.53 -21.53
C VAL A 442 -14.83 -7.34 -20.04
N ALA A 443 -15.29 -8.30 -19.25
CA ALA A 443 -15.11 -8.30 -17.80
C ALA A 443 -13.62 -8.19 -17.42
N GLY A 444 -13.30 -7.30 -16.49
CA GLY A 444 -11.94 -7.02 -16.02
C GLY A 444 -11.06 -6.24 -16.99
N MET A 445 -11.54 -5.92 -18.21
CA MET A 445 -10.75 -5.29 -19.26
C MET A 445 -11.37 -3.99 -19.81
N GLY A 446 -12.70 -3.86 -19.81
CA GLY A 446 -13.41 -2.67 -20.28
C GLY A 446 -14.16 -2.88 -21.60
N LEU A 447 -14.27 -1.84 -22.40
CA LEU A 447 -15.02 -1.82 -23.66
C LEU A 447 -14.08 -1.94 -24.86
N TYR A 448 -14.34 -2.91 -25.72
CA TYR A 448 -13.57 -3.22 -26.92
C TYR A 448 -14.42 -3.06 -28.18
N GLN A 449 -13.75 -2.94 -29.31
CA GLN A 449 -14.34 -2.96 -30.63
C GLN A 449 -13.53 -3.92 -31.51
N VAL A 450 -14.23 -4.69 -32.33
CA VAL A 450 -13.64 -5.56 -33.35
C VAL A 450 -14.15 -5.12 -34.71
N SER A 451 -13.25 -4.78 -35.62
CA SER A 451 -13.62 -4.39 -36.99
C SER A 451 -14.15 -5.59 -37.79
N PRO A 452 -14.86 -5.39 -38.92
CA PRO A 452 -15.23 -6.49 -39.81
C PRO A 452 -14.06 -7.36 -40.29
N ALA A 453 -12.84 -6.81 -40.29
CA ALA A 453 -11.60 -7.51 -40.63
C ALA A 453 -11.02 -8.34 -39.47
N GLY A 454 -11.63 -8.31 -38.27
CA GLY A 454 -11.15 -9.01 -37.08
C GLY A 454 -10.12 -8.23 -36.26
N GLU A 455 -9.91 -6.93 -36.54
CA GLU A 455 -8.95 -6.13 -35.78
C GLU A 455 -9.53 -5.68 -34.44
N VAL A 456 -8.85 -6.03 -33.34
CA VAL A 456 -9.27 -5.71 -31.97
C VAL A 456 -8.71 -4.36 -31.52
N LYS A 457 -9.59 -3.49 -31.01
CA LYS A 457 -9.24 -2.16 -30.50
C LYS A 457 -9.87 -1.94 -29.12
N LEU A 458 -9.06 -1.51 -28.15
CA LEU A 458 -9.57 -1.00 -26.87
C LEU A 458 -10.20 0.38 -27.10
N LEU A 459 -11.47 0.54 -26.71
CA LEU A 459 -12.14 1.84 -26.69
C LEU A 459 -11.92 2.56 -25.37
N THR A 460 -12.14 1.87 -24.25
CA THR A 460 -11.94 2.45 -22.92
C THR A 460 -11.86 1.36 -21.85
N ALA A 461 -10.97 1.54 -20.86
CA ALA A 461 -10.90 0.72 -19.65
C ALA A 461 -11.19 1.52 -18.37
N GLU A 462 -11.39 2.83 -18.51
CA GLU A 462 -11.54 3.76 -17.40
C GLU A 462 -12.68 4.75 -17.65
N THR A 463 -13.23 5.30 -16.57
CA THR A 463 -14.21 6.40 -16.59
C THR A 463 -13.81 7.44 -15.53
N ASN A 464 -14.61 8.50 -15.39
CA ASN A 464 -14.35 9.51 -14.36
C ASN A 464 -14.44 8.92 -12.95
N ARG A 465 -13.46 9.25 -12.10
CA ARG A 465 -13.42 8.85 -10.69
C ARG A 465 -14.51 9.55 -9.88
N SER A 466 -15.11 8.83 -8.94
CA SER A 466 -16.03 9.42 -7.96
C SER A 466 -15.25 10.21 -6.90
N LEU A 467 -15.63 11.48 -6.68
CA LEU A 467 -14.98 12.35 -5.69
C LEU A 467 -15.10 11.83 -4.25
N THR A 468 -16.16 11.09 -3.95
CA THR A 468 -16.46 10.55 -2.62
C THR A 468 -15.90 9.14 -2.40
N SER A 469 -15.28 8.51 -3.41
CA SER A 469 -14.80 7.14 -3.29
C SER A 469 -13.42 7.07 -2.63
N VAL A 470 -13.30 6.22 -1.59
CA VAL A 470 -12.03 5.97 -0.87
C VAL A 470 -11.11 5.11 -1.72
N VAL A 471 -11.67 4.15 -2.46
CA VAL A 471 -10.95 3.33 -3.45
C VAL A 471 -11.09 3.99 -4.82
N ASP A 472 -10.02 3.97 -5.60
CA ASP A 472 -10.11 4.49 -6.98
C ASP A 472 -11.07 3.59 -7.76
N ASP A 473 -12.18 4.17 -8.20
CA ASP A 473 -13.25 3.50 -8.95
C ASP A 473 -13.25 3.90 -10.43
N SER A 474 -12.19 4.54 -10.92
CA SER A 474 -12.09 4.94 -12.33
C SER A 474 -11.91 3.74 -13.27
N THR A 475 -11.07 2.78 -12.90
CA THR A 475 -10.85 1.55 -13.67
C THR A 475 -12.06 0.62 -13.61
N MET A 476 -12.47 0.12 -14.77
CA MET A 476 -13.60 -0.79 -14.89
C MET A 476 -13.24 -2.19 -14.38
N LYS A 477 -14.18 -2.81 -13.67
CA LYS A 477 -14.08 -4.15 -13.10
C LYS A 477 -14.96 -5.15 -13.83
N LEU A 478 -16.24 -4.82 -14.00
CA LEU A 478 -17.21 -5.73 -14.60
C LEU A 478 -18.08 -4.98 -15.62
N ALA A 479 -17.47 -4.56 -16.72
CA ALA A 479 -18.22 -4.09 -17.89
C ALA A 479 -19.05 -5.26 -18.41
N ASP A 480 -20.37 -5.11 -18.44
CA ASP A 480 -21.32 -6.23 -18.53
C ASP A 480 -22.03 -6.22 -19.89
N ASP A 481 -22.93 -5.26 -20.13
CA ASP A 481 -23.71 -5.18 -21.36
C ASP A 481 -23.61 -3.82 -22.05
N CYS A 482 -23.85 -3.75 -23.36
CA CYS A 482 -23.72 -2.51 -24.13
C CYS A 482 -24.73 -2.38 -25.27
N ASP A 483 -25.01 -1.13 -25.66
CA ASP A 483 -25.79 -0.82 -26.85
C ASP A 483 -25.34 0.52 -27.48
N ILE A 484 -25.76 0.79 -28.71
CA ILE A 484 -25.37 1.96 -29.50
C ILE A 484 -26.50 2.98 -29.53
N LEU A 485 -26.22 4.19 -29.03
CA LEU A 485 -27.15 5.31 -29.08
C LEU A 485 -27.36 5.80 -30.54
N PRO A 486 -28.49 6.44 -30.86
CA PRO A 486 -28.78 6.94 -32.21
C PRO A 486 -27.74 7.93 -32.77
N ASP A 487 -26.94 8.57 -31.92
CA ASP A 487 -25.87 9.50 -32.30
C ASP A 487 -24.48 8.85 -32.40
N GLY A 488 -24.40 7.52 -32.26
CA GLY A 488 -23.17 6.73 -32.37
C GLY A 488 -22.35 6.63 -31.08
N ARG A 489 -22.80 7.24 -29.98
CA ARG A 489 -22.19 7.00 -28.67
C ARG A 489 -22.55 5.61 -28.17
N ILE A 490 -21.66 4.99 -27.42
CA ILE A 490 -21.86 3.66 -26.86
C ILE A 490 -22.28 3.82 -25.41
N VAL A 491 -23.41 3.22 -25.04
CA VAL A 491 -23.87 3.15 -23.65
C VAL A 491 -23.67 1.74 -23.14
N PHE A 492 -23.15 1.59 -21.94
CA PHE A 492 -22.87 0.27 -21.39
C PHE A 492 -23.00 0.25 -19.87
N SER A 493 -23.27 -0.92 -19.31
CA SER A 493 -23.33 -1.17 -17.88
C SER A 493 -21.97 -1.61 -17.35
N GLU A 494 -21.68 -1.18 -16.13
CA GLU A 494 -20.71 -1.86 -15.27
C GLU A 494 -21.46 -2.37 -14.05
N ALA A 495 -21.60 -3.69 -13.95
CA ALA A 495 -22.43 -4.33 -12.95
C ALA A 495 -21.95 -4.08 -11.53
N THR A 496 -20.63 -4.05 -11.33
CA THR A 496 -20.02 -3.71 -10.04
C THR A 496 -18.65 -3.09 -10.22
N VAL A 497 -18.31 -2.11 -9.37
CA VAL A 497 -16.97 -1.49 -9.31
C VAL A 497 -16.07 -2.17 -8.28
N ARG A 498 -16.55 -3.23 -7.60
CA ARG A 498 -15.88 -3.84 -6.45
C ARG A 498 -15.32 -5.23 -6.72
N PHE A 499 -16.02 -6.02 -7.52
CA PHE A 499 -15.73 -7.43 -7.76
C PHE A 499 -15.41 -7.69 -9.23
N GLU A 500 -14.62 -8.72 -9.49
CA GLU A 500 -14.21 -9.16 -10.81
C GLU A 500 -15.07 -10.36 -11.25
N MET A 501 -14.88 -10.82 -12.50
CA MET A 501 -15.64 -11.95 -13.06
C MET A 501 -15.54 -13.27 -12.27
N HIS A 502 -14.54 -13.45 -11.42
CA HIS A 502 -14.37 -14.68 -10.64
C HIS A 502 -14.98 -14.61 -9.23
N ASP A 503 -15.35 -13.41 -8.75
CA ASP A 503 -15.90 -13.20 -7.41
C ASP A 503 -17.14 -12.28 -7.38
N TRP A 504 -17.73 -11.97 -8.54
CA TRP A 504 -18.93 -11.13 -8.69
C TRP A 504 -20.14 -11.61 -7.86
N TYR A 505 -20.27 -12.91 -7.58
CA TYR A 505 -21.34 -13.46 -6.75
C TYR A 505 -21.33 -12.90 -5.31
N ALA A 506 -20.22 -12.35 -4.85
CA ALA A 506 -20.15 -11.64 -3.57
C ALA A 506 -20.98 -10.35 -3.58
N ASP A 507 -21.19 -9.73 -4.75
CA ASP A 507 -22.03 -8.55 -4.90
C ASP A 507 -23.50 -8.86 -4.56
N ALA A 508 -23.99 -10.06 -4.91
CA ALA A 508 -25.34 -10.51 -4.55
C ALA A 508 -25.53 -10.56 -3.03
N LEU A 509 -24.51 -10.99 -2.29
CA LEU A 509 -24.55 -11.01 -0.81
C LEU A 509 -24.54 -9.60 -0.23
N GLU A 510 -23.94 -8.64 -0.93
CA GLU A 510 -24.02 -7.24 -0.53
C GLU A 510 -25.37 -6.61 -0.86
N SER A 511 -25.92 -6.93 -2.03
CA SER A 511 -27.13 -6.35 -2.62
C SER A 511 -27.14 -4.82 -2.56
N ARG A 512 -25.96 -4.21 -2.66
CA ARG A 512 -25.74 -2.76 -2.48
C ARG A 512 -25.60 -2.10 -3.84
N GLY A 513 -26.12 -0.88 -3.97
CA GLY A 513 -25.87 -0.06 -5.14
C GLY A 513 -24.38 0.28 -5.24
N ASN A 514 -23.70 -0.21 -6.26
CA ASN A 514 -22.31 0.15 -6.57
C ASN A 514 -22.02 0.10 -8.08
N GLY A 515 -22.90 -0.50 -8.88
CA GLY A 515 -22.82 -0.50 -10.33
C GLY A 515 -23.22 0.83 -10.94
N ARG A 516 -22.97 0.97 -12.24
CA ARG A 516 -23.15 2.22 -12.97
C ARG A 516 -23.48 1.99 -14.44
N ILE A 517 -24.10 3.00 -15.05
CA ILE A 517 -24.23 3.11 -16.51
C ILE A 517 -23.21 4.14 -16.99
N ILE A 518 -22.49 3.81 -18.04
CA ILE A 518 -21.38 4.58 -18.60
C ILE A 518 -21.70 4.89 -20.06
N VAL A 519 -21.22 6.03 -20.56
CA VAL A 519 -21.26 6.37 -21.98
C VAL A 519 -19.85 6.67 -22.47
N HIS A 520 -19.52 6.12 -23.63
CA HIS A 520 -18.29 6.39 -24.37
C HIS A 520 -18.63 7.08 -25.69
N ASP A 521 -17.89 8.12 -26.06
CA ASP A 521 -17.97 8.76 -27.38
C ASP A 521 -16.73 8.38 -28.21
N PRO A 522 -16.87 7.49 -29.21
CA PRO A 522 -15.75 7.06 -30.03
C PRO A 522 -15.05 8.18 -30.81
N ARG A 523 -15.73 9.30 -31.07
CA ARG A 523 -15.20 10.42 -31.86
C ARG A 523 -14.22 11.28 -31.06
N THR A 524 -14.48 11.43 -29.76
CA THR A 524 -13.64 12.22 -28.86
C THR A 524 -12.75 11.36 -27.97
N GLY A 525 -13.04 10.05 -27.88
CA GLY A 525 -12.43 9.13 -26.92
C GLY A 525 -12.87 9.37 -25.47
N SER A 526 -13.90 10.20 -25.23
CA SER A 526 -14.33 10.54 -23.88
C SER A 526 -15.26 9.48 -23.28
N THR A 527 -14.97 9.04 -22.05
CA THR A 527 -15.81 8.12 -21.28
C THR A 527 -16.30 8.79 -20.00
N ARG A 528 -17.60 8.68 -19.70
CA ARG A 528 -18.19 9.23 -18.47
C ARG A 528 -19.30 8.36 -17.89
N THR A 529 -19.39 8.35 -16.58
CA THR A 529 -20.47 7.73 -15.82
C THR A 529 -21.75 8.58 -15.92
N LEU A 530 -22.85 8.00 -16.39
CA LEU A 530 -24.17 8.61 -16.49
C LEU A 530 -25.00 8.43 -15.22
N LEU A 531 -25.03 7.21 -14.71
CA LEU A 531 -25.76 6.82 -13.50
C LEU A 531 -24.83 6.01 -12.62
N SER A 532 -24.96 6.19 -11.31
CA SER A 532 -24.14 5.50 -10.31
C SER A 532 -25.02 4.93 -9.20
N ASN A 533 -24.44 4.04 -8.38
CA ASN A 533 -25.12 3.47 -7.22
C ASN A 533 -26.36 2.64 -7.62
N LEU A 534 -26.24 1.93 -8.75
CA LEU A 534 -27.21 0.96 -9.26
C LEU A 534 -26.95 -0.42 -8.67
N VAL A 535 -28.01 -1.20 -8.50
CA VAL A 535 -27.95 -2.52 -7.90
C VAL A 535 -27.72 -3.57 -9.00
N PHE A 536 -26.45 -3.82 -9.30
CA PHE A 536 -26.00 -4.78 -10.31
C PHE A 536 -26.74 -4.61 -11.66
N PRO A 537 -26.51 -3.47 -12.35
CA PRO A 537 -27.04 -3.26 -13.69
C PRO A 537 -26.39 -4.26 -14.64
N ASN A 538 -27.12 -5.33 -14.98
CA ASN A 538 -26.61 -6.40 -15.83
C ASN A 538 -26.86 -6.02 -17.30
N GLY A 539 -28.10 -6.12 -17.76
CA GLY A 539 -28.47 -5.77 -19.14
C GLY A 539 -28.79 -4.29 -19.35
N ILE A 540 -28.52 -3.79 -20.56
CA ILE A 540 -28.88 -2.46 -21.04
C ILE A 540 -29.26 -2.49 -22.53
N CYS A 541 -30.34 -1.80 -22.90
CA CYS A 541 -30.69 -1.61 -24.30
C CYS A 541 -31.28 -0.22 -24.56
N THR A 542 -31.11 0.27 -25.78
CA THR A 542 -31.73 1.49 -26.27
C THR A 542 -33.21 1.27 -26.55
N ALA A 543 -34.03 2.23 -26.13
CA ALA A 543 -35.44 2.22 -26.46
C ALA A 543 -35.65 2.78 -27.88
N PHE A 544 -36.68 2.27 -28.57
CA PHE A 544 -37.06 2.73 -29.91
C PHE A 544 -37.48 4.21 -30.01
N ASP A 545 -37.61 4.91 -28.87
CA ASP A 545 -37.91 6.35 -28.86
C ASP A 545 -36.68 7.23 -29.21
N GLY A 546 -35.49 6.63 -29.27
CA GLY A 546 -34.23 7.32 -29.55
C GLY A 546 -33.80 8.33 -28.47
N GLN A 547 -34.44 8.31 -27.30
CA GLN A 547 -34.24 9.27 -26.22
C GLN A 547 -33.98 8.61 -24.86
N SER A 548 -34.21 7.30 -24.75
CA SER A 548 -34.05 6.56 -23.50
C SER A 548 -33.37 5.19 -23.64
N VAL A 549 -32.85 4.69 -22.53
CA VAL A 549 -32.31 3.33 -22.37
C VAL A 549 -33.07 2.62 -21.26
N LEU A 550 -33.27 1.32 -21.44
CA LEU A 550 -33.75 0.41 -20.41
C LEU A 550 -32.54 -0.33 -19.83
N PHE A 551 -32.52 -0.53 -18.51
CA PHE A 551 -31.49 -1.34 -17.87
C PHE A 551 -32.09 -2.18 -16.74
N ALA A 552 -31.52 -3.36 -16.53
CA ALA A 552 -31.99 -4.34 -15.55
C ALA A 552 -31.09 -4.34 -14.31
N GLU A 553 -31.65 -4.09 -13.14
CA GLU A 553 -30.95 -4.21 -11.86
C GLU A 553 -31.26 -5.57 -11.23
N SER A 554 -30.36 -6.53 -11.41
CA SER A 554 -30.59 -7.96 -11.14
C SER A 554 -30.97 -8.22 -9.68
N TRP A 555 -30.21 -7.69 -8.71
CA TRP A 555 -30.52 -7.90 -7.29
C TRP A 555 -31.69 -7.06 -6.78
N ALA A 556 -32.11 -6.03 -7.53
CA ALA A 556 -33.33 -5.29 -7.25
C ALA A 556 -34.58 -5.89 -7.94
N CYS A 557 -34.39 -6.86 -8.84
CA CYS A 557 -35.42 -7.49 -9.65
C CYS A 557 -36.35 -6.47 -10.33
N ARG A 558 -35.75 -5.46 -10.97
CA ARG A 558 -36.49 -4.39 -11.66
C ARG A 558 -35.81 -3.98 -12.95
N ILE A 559 -36.63 -3.48 -13.88
CA ILE A 559 -36.17 -2.80 -15.09
C ILE A 559 -36.47 -1.31 -14.92
N SER A 560 -35.47 -0.48 -15.12
CA SER A 560 -35.53 0.97 -15.00
C SER A 560 -35.34 1.62 -16.37
N ARG A 561 -35.86 2.84 -16.57
CA ARG A 561 -35.73 3.57 -17.84
C ARG A 561 -35.06 4.91 -17.61
N TYR A 562 -33.89 5.11 -18.19
CA TYR A 562 -33.19 6.39 -18.15
C TYR A 562 -33.36 7.18 -19.44
N TYR A 563 -33.77 8.44 -19.34
CA TYR A 563 -33.88 9.35 -20.47
C TYR A 563 -32.60 10.16 -20.63
N PHE A 564 -31.79 9.88 -21.67
CA PHE A 564 -30.57 10.62 -21.97
C PHE A 564 -30.81 11.87 -22.82
N ASP A 565 -31.98 11.96 -23.46
CA ASP A 565 -32.40 13.12 -24.24
C ASP A 565 -33.90 13.44 -24.09
N GLY A 566 -34.37 14.50 -24.74
CA GLY A 566 -35.78 14.91 -24.76
C GLY A 566 -36.26 15.62 -23.49
N PRO A 567 -37.57 15.85 -23.33
CA PRO A 567 -38.14 16.65 -22.23
C PRO A 567 -37.98 16.00 -20.86
N LYS A 568 -37.71 14.69 -20.80
CA LYS A 568 -37.50 13.93 -19.57
C LYS A 568 -36.02 13.68 -19.25
N LYS A 569 -35.10 14.32 -19.99
CA LYS A 569 -33.66 14.13 -19.85
C LYS A 569 -33.19 14.18 -18.39
N GLY A 570 -32.39 13.19 -18.00
CA GLY A 570 -31.83 13.04 -16.66
C GLY A 570 -32.71 12.28 -15.67
N ARG A 571 -33.92 11.87 -16.05
CA ARG A 571 -34.81 11.08 -15.18
C ARG A 571 -34.61 9.59 -15.37
N VAL A 572 -34.73 8.85 -14.27
CA VAL A 572 -34.81 7.37 -14.17
C VAL A 572 -36.23 6.98 -13.78
#